data_AF-Q3JCV1-F1
#
_entry.id   AF-Q3JCV1-F1
#
_cell.length_a   1.000
_cell.length_b   1.000
_cell.length_c   1.000
_cell.angle_alpha   90.00
_cell.angle_beta   90.00
_cell.angle_gamma   90.00
#
_symmetry.space_group_name_H-M   'P 1'
#
loop_
_entity.id
_entity.type
_entity.pdbx_description
1 polymer ?
#
loop_
_entity_poly.entity_id
_entity_poly.type
_entity_poly.pdbx_seq_one_letter_code
_entity_poly.pdbx_strand_id
1 'polypeptide(L)'
;MGIDEYLKSTPKLAQLCSQNGWIDNETLHYELMEQADNHAIVNVTFDEVVMEGSGCVAGRVSCYGKMRLVLNASGQIENSEFM
;
A
#
# COMPACT_ATOMS: atom_id res chain seq x y z
N MET A 1 4.08 -5.74 -13.77
CA MET A 1 3.23 -4.88 -12.94
C MET A 1 4.09 -3.76 -12.36
N GLY A 2 3.69 -2.51 -12.51
CA GLY A 2 4.39 -1.36 -11.92
C GLY A 2 4.10 -1.22 -10.41
N ILE A 3 4.78 -0.29 -9.73
CA ILE A 3 4.59 -0.06 -8.28
C ILE A 3 3.14 0.34 -7.97
N ASP A 4 2.56 1.30 -8.71
CA ASP A 4 1.18 1.76 -8.51
C ASP A 4 0.17 0.60 -8.59
N GLU A 5 0.26 -0.20 -9.65
CA GLU A 5 -0.62 -1.34 -9.91
C GLU A 5 -0.43 -2.45 -8.86
N TYR A 6 0.81 -2.66 -8.39
CA TYR A 6 1.10 -3.59 -7.30
C TYR A 6 0.47 -3.15 -5.98
N LEU A 7 0.63 -1.88 -5.60
CA LEU A 7 0.09 -1.36 -4.35
C LEU A 7 -1.45 -1.40 -4.33
N LYS A 8 -2.11 -1.10 -5.45
CA LYS A 8 -3.58 -1.16 -5.56
C LYS A 8 -4.17 -2.57 -5.51
N SER A 9 -3.36 -3.60 -5.80
CA SER A 9 -3.81 -4.99 -5.89
C SER A 9 -3.34 -5.87 -4.73
N THR A 10 -2.29 -5.47 -4.00
CA THR A 10 -1.72 -6.31 -2.95
C THR A 10 -2.56 -6.28 -1.66
N PRO A 11 -2.96 -7.44 -1.11
CA PRO A 11 -3.67 -7.49 0.18
C PRO A 11 -2.75 -7.12 1.35
N LYS A 12 -1.43 -7.07 1.15
CA LYS A 12 -0.47 -6.79 2.24
C LYS A 12 -0.67 -5.41 2.86
N LEU A 13 -1.11 -4.40 2.10
CA LEU A 13 -1.36 -3.06 2.62
C LEU A 13 -2.42 -3.03 3.73
N ALA A 14 -3.34 -4.01 3.77
CA ALA A 14 -4.34 -4.10 4.82
C ALA A 14 -3.73 -4.30 6.22
N GLN A 15 -2.47 -4.73 6.32
CA GLN A 15 -1.75 -4.80 7.60
C GLN A 15 -1.44 -3.41 8.20
N LEU A 16 -1.49 -2.35 7.40
CA LEU A 16 -1.38 -0.97 7.87
C LEU A 16 -2.73 -0.39 8.34
N CYS A 17 -3.84 -1.08 8.06
CA CYS A 17 -5.15 -0.70 8.56
C CYS A 17 -5.23 -0.95 10.07
N SER A 18 -5.76 0.02 10.81
CA SER A 18 -5.85 0.00 12.26
C SER A 18 -7.19 -0.52 12.78
N GLN A 19 -8.24 -0.42 11.98
CA GLN A 19 -9.63 -0.73 12.34
C GLN A 19 -10.26 -1.79 11.44
N ASN A 20 -9.44 -2.51 10.66
CA ASN A 20 -9.90 -3.50 9.67
C ASN A 20 -10.88 -2.92 8.64
N GLY A 21 -10.74 -1.63 8.31
CA GLY A 21 -11.47 -0.96 7.24
C GLY A 21 -10.92 -1.29 5.86
N TRP A 22 -11.43 -0.58 4.84
CA TRP A 22 -11.01 -0.76 3.45
C TRP A 22 -10.01 0.30 3.04
N ILE A 23 -9.04 -0.09 2.22
CA ILE A 23 -8.10 0.84 1.60
C ILE A 23 -8.84 1.65 0.54
N ASP A 24 -8.81 2.97 0.63
CA ASP A 24 -9.27 3.83 -0.46
C ASP A 24 -8.15 4.06 -1.49
N ASN A 25 -8.27 3.35 -2.61
CA ASN A 25 -7.34 3.43 -3.74
C ASN A 25 -7.29 4.82 -4.41
N GLU A 26 -8.27 5.70 -4.21
CA GLU A 26 -8.22 7.08 -4.71
C GLU A 26 -7.24 7.94 -3.90
N THR A 27 -7.00 7.56 -2.64
CA THR A 27 -6.07 8.24 -1.74
C THR A 27 -4.72 7.54 -1.61
N LEU A 28 -4.59 6.35 -2.21
CA LEU A 28 -3.35 5.57 -2.20
C LEU A 28 -2.29 6.28 -3.03
N HIS A 29 -1.20 6.65 -2.36
CA HIS A 29 -0.04 7.31 -2.92
C HIS A 29 1.24 6.63 -2.43
N TYR A 30 2.30 6.75 -3.20
CA TYR A 30 3.62 6.31 -2.79
C TYR A 30 4.71 7.31 -3.20
N GLU A 31 5.74 7.39 -2.38
CA GLU A 31 6.98 8.11 -2.65
C GLU A 31 8.11 7.09 -2.83
N LEU A 32 8.80 7.16 -3.97
CA LEU A 32 9.97 6.32 -4.24
C LEU A 32 11.19 6.90 -3.52
N MET A 33 11.68 6.19 -2.51
CA MET A 33 12.80 6.62 -1.68
C MET A 33 14.14 6.13 -2.21
N GLU A 34 14.16 4.91 -2.74
CA GLU A 34 15.35 4.26 -3.27
C GLU A 34 14.96 3.32 -4.41
N GLN A 35 15.79 3.27 -5.45
CA GLN A 35 15.65 2.35 -6.57
C GLN A 35 17.00 1.74 -6.90
N ALA A 36 17.05 0.41 -6.89
CA ALA A 36 18.19 -0.40 -7.31
C ALA A 36 17.74 -1.45 -8.33
N ASP A 37 18.68 -2.24 -8.84
CA ASP A 37 18.41 -3.27 -9.86
C ASP A 37 17.49 -4.40 -9.35
N ASN A 38 17.60 -4.74 -8.06
CA ASN A 38 16.87 -5.87 -7.45
C ASN A 38 15.81 -5.45 -6.43
N HIS A 39 15.66 -4.16 -6.14
CA HIS A 39 14.66 -3.70 -5.20
C HIS A 39 14.31 -2.22 -5.38
N ALA A 40 13.16 -1.84 -4.81
CA ALA A 40 12.75 -0.47 -4.59
C ALA A 40 12.32 -0.29 -3.13
N ILE A 41 12.51 0.90 -2.57
CA ILE A 41 11.97 1.28 -1.27
C ILE A 41 10.96 2.39 -1.47
N VAL A 42 9.76 2.19 -0.95
CA VAL A 42 8.68 3.16 -1.06
C VAL A 42 8.11 3.49 0.31
N ASN A 43 7.76 4.76 0.51
CA ASN A 43 6.81 5.16 1.53
C ASN A 43 5.41 5.11 0.91
N VAL A 44 4.44 4.56 1.62
CA VAL A 44 3.05 4.40 1.15
C VAL A 44 2.14 5.13 2.11
N THR A 45 1.18 5.87 1.57
CA THR A 45 0.11 6.56 2.31
C THR A 45 -1.23 6.26 1.67
N PHE A 46 -2.26 6.09 2.49
CA PHE A 46 -3.66 5.99 2.03
C PHE A 46 -4.61 6.27 3.19
N ASP A 47 -5.89 6.49 2.90
CA ASP A 47 -6.95 6.48 3.91
C ASP A 47 -7.59 5.09 4.00
N GLU A 48 -7.67 4.57 5.23
CA GLU A 48 -8.55 3.49 5.63
C GLU A 48 -9.97 4.05 5.83
N VAL A 49 -10.94 3.55 5.06
CA VAL A 49 -12.36 3.85 5.21
C VAL A 49 -12.97 2.86 6.20
N VAL A 50 -13.52 3.36 7.29
CA VAL A 50 -14.23 2.57 8.30
C VAL A 50 -15.73 2.74 8.06
N MET A 51 -16.47 1.65 7.93
CA MET A 51 -17.94 1.69 7.80
C MET A 51 -18.60 1.27 9.11
N GLU A 52 -19.75 1.88 9.41
CA GLU A 52 -20.67 1.42 10.42
C GLU A 52 -21.48 0.22 9.90
N GLY A 53 -22.01 -0.60 10.81
CA GLY A 53 -22.84 -1.77 10.47
C GLY A 53 -24.14 -1.45 9.72
N SER A 54 -24.51 -0.18 9.58
CA SER A 54 -25.61 0.33 8.78
C SER A 54 -25.25 0.57 7.29
N GLY A 55 -23.98 0.41 6.91
CA GLY A 55 -23.48 0.71 5.56
C GLY A 55 -23.11 2.19 5.35
N CYS A 56 -23.02 2.98 6.41
CA CYS A 56 -22.55 4.37 6.36
C CYS A 56 -21.04 4.45 6.65
N VAL A 57 -20.34 5.41 6.03
CA VAL A 57 -18.93 5.69 6.37
C VAL A 57 -18.89 6.28 7.79
N ALA A 58 -18.28 5.55 8.72
CA ALA A 58 -18.05 5.96 10.10
C ALA A 58 -16.93 7.00 10.20
N GLY A 59 -15.92 6.87 9.33
CA GLY A 59 -14.76 7.75 9.34
C GLY A 59 -13.68 7.29 8.36
N ARG A 60 -12.61 8.07 8.32
CA ARG A 60 -11.41 7.81 7.53
C ARG A 60 -10.19 7.98 8.43
N VAL A 61 -9.23 7.06 8.31
CA VAL A 61 -7.98 7.06 9.10
C VAL A 61 -6.81 7.06 8.13
N SER A 62 -5.92 8.05 8.25
CA SER A 62 -4.71 8.06 7.42
C SER A 62 -3.73 7.00 7.89
N CYS A 63 -3.37 6.10 6.98
CA CYS A 63 -2.40 5.03 7.15
C CYS A 63 -1.09 5.38 6.45
N TYR A 64 0.02 4.97 7.04
CA TYR A 64 1.35 5.17 6.48
C TYR A 64 2.21 3.93 6.76
N GLY A 65 3.08 3.58 5.81
CA GLY A 65 4.09 2.55 6.03
C GLY A 65 5.24 2.63 5.03
N LYS A 66 6.35 2.01 5.39
CA LYS A 66 7.52 1.86 4.52
C LYS A 66 7.61 0.42 4.04
N MET A 67 7.82 0.24 2.75
CA MET A 67 7.92 -1.09 2.13
C MET A 67 9.18 -1.22 1.30
N ARG A 68 9.81 -2.40 1.37
CA ARG A 68 10.77 -2.89 0.39
C ARG A 68 10.01 -3.73 -0.64
N LEU A 69 10.22 -3.44 -1.92
CA LEU A 69 9.72 -4.21 -3.06
C LEU A 69 10.89 -4.95 -3.67
N VAL A 70 10.81 -6.27 -3.80
CA VAL A 70 11.82 -7.09 -4.46
C VAL A 70 11.49 -7.14 -5.95
N LEU A 71 12.47 -6.76 -6.78
CA LEU A 71 12.34 -6.70 -8.22
C LEU A 71 13.13 -7.85 -8.86
N ASN A 72 12.58 -8.40 -9.92
CA ASN A 72 13.28 -9.39 -10.74
C ASN A 72 14.12 -8.74 -11.83
N ALA A 73 14.84 -9.56 -12.61
CA ALA A 73 15.70 -9.09 -13.69
C ALA A 73 14.98 -8.29 -14.80
N SER A 74 13.64 -8.35 -14.86
CA SER A 74 12.81 -7.54 -15.76
C SER A 74 12.23 -6.28 -15.10
N GLY A 75 12.62 -5.98 -13.87
CA GLY A 75 12.14 -4.83 -13.09
C GLY A 75 10.71 -5.00 -12.56
N GLN A 76 10.16 -6.22 -12.58
CA GLN A 76 8.83 -6.51 -12.07
C GLN A 76 8.88 -6.90 -10.59
N ILE A 77 7.85 -6.52 -9.85
CA ILE A 77 7.75 -6.83 -8.41
C ILE A 77 7.38 -8.30 -8.23
N GLU A 78 8.24 -9.06 -7.55
CA GLU A 78 8.00 -10.47 -7.19
C GLU A 78 7.63 -10.65 -5.72
N ASN A 79 8.11 -9.76 -4.85
CA ASN A 79 7.80 -9.82 -3.42
C ASN A 79 7.82 -8.43 -2.78
N SER A 80 7.34 -8.33 -1.55
CA SER A 80 7.41 -7.12 -0.75
C SER A 80 7.38 -7.41 0.75
N GLU A 81 7.90 -6.48 1.55
CA GLU A 81 7.87 -6.56 3.02
C GLU A 81 7.81 -5.16 3.63
N PHE A 82 7.20 -5.05 4.80
CA PHE A 82 7.25 -3.82 5.60
C PHE A 82 8.63 -3.69 6.28
N MET A 83 9.09 -2.46 6.43
CA MET A 83 10.38 -2.11 7.05
C MET A 83 10.23 -1.50 8.43
#